data_AF-A0A7G5MVY8-F1
#
_entry.id   AF-A0A7G5MVY8-F1
#
_cell.length_a   1.000
_cell.length_b   1.000
_cell.length_c   1.000
_cell.angle_alpha   90.00
_cell.angle_beta   90.00
_cell.angle_gamma   90.00
#
_symmetry.space_group_name_H-M   'P 1'
#
loop_
_entity.id
_entity.type
_entity.pdbx_description
1 polymer ?
#
loop_
_entity_poly.entity_id
_entity_poly.type
_entity_poly.pdbx_seq_one_letter_code
_entity_poly.pdbx_strand_id
1 'polypeptide(L)'
;MSEFVCKKPITLSGRSFSYGEVIPDGYVLPGRALTLIHSNYIAEVESGVLQAEEAVTPIRPFQSETGETLITIPISTENGILEVITSSQTVTTVFSIMQKTVEEAEKDIAGLEDENALILLNAADSRKGIQKAAEERATQLNKGPEPPEDNADNGEVQEKGGA
;
A
#
# COMPACT_ATOMS: atom_id res chain seq x y z
N MET A 1 -26.72 13.71 19.61
CA MET A 1 -27.69 14.33 18.69
C MET A 1 -27.51 13.56 17.39
N SER A 2 -28.49 12.76 17.01
CA SER A 2 -28.35 11.85 15.87
C SER A 2 -28.68 12.61 14.59
N GLU A 3 -27.71 12.72 13.68
CA GLU A 3 -27.96 13.23 12.34
C GLU A 3 -28.39 12.05 11.46
N PHE A 4 -29.27 12.28 10.48
CA PHE A 4 -29.72 11.23 9.57
C PHE A 4 -29.38 11.58 8.13
N VAL A 5 -29.11 10.59 7.29
CA VAL A 5 -28.98 10.74 5.83
C VAL A 5 -30.18 10.11 5.14
N CYS A 6 -30.74 10.81 4.17
CA CYS A 6 -31.88 10.36 3.38
C CYS A 6 -31.46 9.25 2.40
N LYS A 7 -32.13 8.10 2.43
CA LYS A 7 -31.88 6.92 1.57
C LYS A 7 -32.96 6.72 0.51
N LYS A 8 -34.09 7.40 0.63
CA LYS A 8 -35.18 7.44 -0.37
C LYS A 8 -35.88 8.78 -0.28
N PRO A 9 -36.26 9.41 -1.41
CA PRO A 9 -36.96 10.69 -1.39
C PRO A 9 -38.16 10.68 -0.43
N ILE A 10 -38.17 11.62 0.52
CA ILE A 10 -39.19 11.70 1.57
C ILE A 10 -39.47 13.14 1.96
N THR A 11 -40.73 13.45 2.25
CA THR A 11 -41.12 14.73 2.85
C THR A 11 -41.29 14.57 4.35
N LEU A 12 -40.50 15.33 5.12
CA LEU A 12 -40.54 15.37 6.57
C LEU A 12 -40.80 16.81 7.02
N SER A 13 -41.78 17.02 7.90
CA SER A 13 -42.15 18.34 8.43
C SER A 13 -42.35 19.42 7.33
N GLY A 14 -42.85 19.02 6.16
CA GLY A 14 -43.11 19.92 5.02
C GLY A 14 -41.91 20.20 4.10
N ARG A 15 -40.72 19.68 4.41
CA ARG A 15 -39.54 19.74 3.54
C ARG A 15 -39.29 18.41 2.87
N SER A 16 -39.05 18.43 1.57
CA SER A 16 -38.64 17.25 0.80
C SER A 16 -37.12 17.09 0.86
N PHE A 17 -36.67 15.86 1.11
CA PHE A 17 -35.28 15.46 1.16
C PHE A 17 -35.00 14.46 0.04
N SER A 18 -33.88 14.62 -0.65
CA SER A 18 -33.44 13.73 -1.74
C SER A 18 -32.43 12.70 -1.25
N TYR A 19 -32.19 11.65 -2.03
CA TYR A 19 -31.19 10.62 -1.70
C TYR A 19 -29.82 11.26 -1.43
N GLY A 20 -29.17 10.87 -0.33
CA GLY A 20 -27.86 11.37 0.09
C GLY A 20 -27.90 12.69 0.88
N GLU A 21 -29.05 13.37 0.96
CA GLU A 21 -29.17 14.62 1.71
C GLU A 21 -29.16 14.38 3.22
N VAL A 22 -28.38 15.17 3.96
CA VAL A 22 -28.38 15.17 5.43
C VAL A 22 -29.67 15.83 5.92
N ILE A 23 -30.39 15.12 6.78
CA ILE A 23 -31.62 15.56 7.43
C ILE A 23 -31.23 16.20 8.77
N PRO A 24 -31.45 17.52 8.95
CA PRO A 24 -31.13 18.18 10.21
C PRO A 24 -31.96 17.67 11.38
N ASP A 25 -31.46 17.86 12.60
CA ASP A 25 -32.18 17.52 13.82
C ASP A 25 -33.55 18.25 13.88
N GLY A 26 -34.55 17.58 14.46
CA GLY A 26 -35.92 18.08 14.56
C GLY A 26 -36.83 17.79 13.36
N TYR A 27 -36.30 17.35 12.20
CA TYR A 27 -37.13 16.90 11.07
C TYR A 27 -37.60 15.45 11.22
N VAL A 28 -36.80 14.60 11.88
CA VAL A 28 -37.17 13.22 12.20
C VAL A 28 -37.71 13.17 13.63
N LEU A 29 -39.00 12.86 13.78
CA LEU A 29 -39.58 12.66 15.10
C LEU A 29 -39.01 11.36 15.74
N PRO A 30 -38.60 11.36 17.02
CA PRO A 30 -38.00 10.18 17.68
C PRO A 30 -38.84 8.91 17.55
N GLY A 31 -40.17 9.00 17.69
CA GLY A 31 -41.09 7.87 17.54
C GLY A 31 -41.22 7.31 16.12
N ARG A 32 -40.69 8.02 15.10
CA ARG A 32 -40.69 7.59 13.70
C ARG A 32 -39.30 7.15 13.21
N ALA A 33 -38.23 7.49 13.92
CA ALA A 33 -36.86 7.23 13.51
C ALA A 33 -36.62 5.75 13.20
N LEU A 34 -36.91 4.86 14.16
CA LEU A 34 -36.72 3.40 13.98
C LEU A 34 -37.50 2.85 12.80
N THR A 35 -38.76 3.26 12.61
CA THR A 35 -39.58 2.82 11.48
C THR A 35 -39.00 3.26 10.15
N LEU A 36 -38.50 4.51 10.08
CA LEU A 36 -37.88 5.06 8.87
C LEU A 36 -36.53 4.38 8.57
N ILE A 37 -35.76 4.02 9.59
CA ILE A 37 -34.53 3.24 9.47
C ILE A 37 -34.85 1.83 8.95
N HIS A 38 -35.78 1.11 9.59
CA HIS A 38 -36.18 -0.25 9.18
C HIS A 38 -36.79 -0.29 7.77
N SER A 39 -37.50 0.77 7.37
CA SER A 39 -38.06 0.91 6.02
C SER A 39 -37.05 1.42 4.99
N ASN A 40 -35.80 1.64 5.41
CA ASN A 40 -34.69 2.11 4.60
C ASN A 40 -34.96 3.46 3.91
N TYR A 41 -35.63 4.38 4.60
CA TYR A 41 -35.85 5.77 4.17
C TYR A 41 -34.76 6.70 4.67
N ILE A 42 -34.21 6.44 5.87
CA ILE A 42 -33.13 7.22 6.48
C ILE A 42 -32.09 6.28 7.10
N ALA A 43 -30.86 6.75 7.28
CA ALA A 43 -29.81 6.06 8.04
C ALA A 43 -29.17 7.03 9.04
N GLU A 44 -28.77 6.56 10.22
CA GLU A 44 -28.10 7.40 11.22
C GLU A 44 -26.65 7.68 10.76
N VAL A 45 -26.24 8.95 10.86
CA VAL A 45 -24.89 9.41 10.62
C VAL A 45 -24.19 9.40 11.96
N GLU A 46 -23.26 8.47 12.16
CA GLU A 46 -22.36 8.53 13.30
C GLU A 46 -21.52 9.81 13.19
N SER A 47 -21.64 10.70 14.18
CA SER A 47 -20.83 11.92 14.30
C SER A 47 -19.36 11.54 14.54
N GLY A 48 -18.67 11.15 13.47
CA GLY A 48 -17.28 10.68 13.52
C GLY A 48 -16.58 10.62 12.17
N VAL A 49 -17.28 10.87 11.05
CA VAL A 49 -16.63 10.86 9.74
C VAL A 49 -17.21 12.00 8.89
N LEU A 50 -16.47 13.10 8.86
CA LEU A 50 -16.54 14.04 7.74
C LEU A 50 -16.35 13.20 6.48
N GLN A 51 -17.38 13.13 5.65
CA GLN A 51 -17.32 12.49 4.34
C GLN A 51 -16.32 13.30 3.49
N ALA A 52 -15.06 12.89 3.52
CA ALA A 52 -14.29 12.87 2.30
C ALA A 52 -15.07 11.99 1.32
N GLU A 53 -15.16 12.44 0.08
CA GLU A 53 -15.74 11.70 -1.04
C GLU A 53 -14.94 10.40 -1.21
N GLU A 54 -15.28 9.36 -0.45
CA GLU A 54 -14.73 8.04 -0.65
C GLU A 54 -15.35 7.50 -1.93
N ALA A 55 -14.62 7.73 -3.03
CA ALA A 55 -14.67 6.87 -4.19
C ALA A 55 -14.79 5.44 -3.68
N VAL A 56 -15.84 4.73 -4.10
CA VAL A 56 -16.07 3.33 -3.72
C VAL A 56 -14.86 2.53 -4.19
N THR A 57 -13.86 2.40 -3.32
CA THR A 57 -12.73 1.53 -3.53
C THR A 57 -13.30 0.13 -3.37
N PRO A 58 -13.15 -0.75 -4.38
CA PRO A 58 -13.64 -2.11 -4.26
C PRO A 58 -12.99 -2.73 -3.03
N ILE A 59 -13.81 -3.26 -2.10
CA ILE A 59 -13.31 -3.96 -0.91
C ILE A 59 -12.44 -5.12 -1.39
N ARG A 60 -11.15 -5.08 -1.03
CA ARG A 60 -10.18 -6.12 -1.37
C ARG A 60 -9.85 -6.90 -0.10
N PRO A 61 -10.61 -7.96 0.23
CA PRO A 61 -10.55 -8.63 1.53
C PRO A 61 -9.19 -9.27 1.86
N PHE A 62 -8.27 -9.33 0.90
CA PHE A 62 -6.91 -9.89 1.03
C PHE A 62 -5.81 -8.89 0.69
N GLN A 63 -6.14 -7.60 0.56
CA GLN A 63 -5.18 -6.53 0.27
C GLN A 63 -5.39 -5.40 1.28
N SER A 64 -5.22 -5.70 2.57
CA SER A 64 -5.19 -4.66 3.60
C SER A 64 -4.02 -3.69 3.30
N GLU A 65 -4.28 -2.40 3.35
CA GLU A 65 -3.25 -1.35 3.21
C GLU A 65 -2.16 -1.45 4.29
N THR A 66 -2.45 -2.10 5.41
CA THR A 66 -1.52 -2.32 6.52
C THR A 66 -0.56 -3.50 6.33
N GLY A 67 -0.70 -4.29 5.26
CA GLY A 67 0.16 -5.45 5.00
C GLY A 67 -0.06 -6.65 5.94
N GLU A 68 -1.13 -6.65 6.76
CA GLU A 68 -1.44 -7.71 7.73
C GLU A 68 -1.81 -9.06 7.08
N THR A 69 -2.20 -9.05 5.81
CA THR A 69 -2.49 -10.30 5.09
C THR A 69 -1.20 -10.97 4.64
N LEU A 70 -0.81 -12.02 5.35
CA LEU A 70 0.31 -12.88 4.96
C LEU A 70 -0.12 -13.92 3.92
N ILE A 71 0.76 -14.16 2.96
CA ILE A 71 0.62 -15.10 1.85
C ILE A 71 1.87 -15.99 1.83
N THR A 72 1.69 -17.29 1.74
CA THR A 72 2.78 -18.26 1.57
C THR A 72 2.86 -18.67 0.09
N ILE A 73 4.00 -18.43 -0.53
CA ILE A 73 4.26 -18.72 -1.94
C ILE A 73 5.33 -19.81 -2.04
N PRO A 74 5.00 -21.00 -2.55
CA PRO A 74 6.00 -22.04 -2.82
C PRO A 74 6.73 -21.73 -4.14
N ILE A 75 8.07 -21.69 -4.07
CA ILE A 75 8.96 -21.44 -5.20
C ILE A 75 9.77 -22.70 -5.50
N SER A 76 9.69 -23.19 -6.72
CA SER A 76 10.54 -24.28 -7.18
C SER A 76 11.95 -23.77 -7.48
N THR A 77 12.94 -24.31 -6.76
CA THR A 77 14.37 -24.05 -6.97
C THR A 77 15.11 -25.34 -7.33
N GLU A 78 16.37 -25.23 -7.75
CA GLU A 78 17.21 -26.41 -8.02
C GLU A 78 17.41 -27.30 -6.77
N ASN A 79 17.33 -26.71 -5.57
CA ASN A 79 17.50 -27.39 -4.29
C ASN A 79 16.18 -27.89 -3.68
N GLY A 80 15.06 -27.76 -4.38
CA GLY A 80 13.73 -28.14 -3.90
C GLY A 80 12.76 -26.96 -3.81
N ILE A 81 11.69 -27.11 -3.03
CA ILE A 81 10.66 -26.08 -2.85
C ILE A 81 11.07 -25.15 -1.70
N LEU A 82 11.19 -23.86 -1.99
CA LEU A 82 11.37 -22.78 -1.02
C LEU A 82 10.00 -22.16 -0.70
N GLU A 83 9.63 -22.08 0.58
CA GLU A 83 8.41 -21.38 1.00
C GLU A 83 8.73 -19.94 1.38
N VAL A 84 8.16 -18.98 0.64
CA VAL A 84 8.29 -17.55 0.94
C VAL A 84 7.02 -17.07 1.60
N ILE A 85 7.11 -16.59 2.85
CA ILE A 85 6.00 -15.98 3.58
C ILE A 85 6.13 -14.47 3.45
N THR A 86 5.16 -13.83 2.83
CA THR A 86 5.21 -12.39 2.53
C THR A 86 3.84 -11.72 2.62
N SER A 87 3.78 -10.39 2.48
CA SER A 87 2.52 -9.65 2.53
C SER A 87 1.83 -9.58 1.17
N SER A 88 0.52 -9.33 1.16
CA SER A 88 -0.23 -9.00 -0.06
C SER A 88 0.31 -7.78 -0.81
N GLN A 89 0.90 -6.82 -0.07
CA GLN A 89 1.49 -5.61 -0.65
C GLN A 89 2.78 -5.96 -1.41
N THR A 90 3.63 -6.79 -0.81
CA THR A 90 4.84 -7.31 -1.45
C THR A 90 4.50 -8.01 -2.77
N VAL A 91 3.49 -8.88 -2.77
CA VAL A 91 3.05 -9.57 -4.00
C VAL A 91 2.59 -8.58 -5.06
N THR A 92 1.83 -7.56 -4.66
CA THR A 92 1.35 -6.52 -5.58
C THR A 92 2.51 -5.74 -6.20
N THR A 93 3.51 -5.38 -5.39
CA THR A 93 4.75 -4.73 -5.84
C THR A 93 5.51 -5.58 -6.84
N VAL A 94 5.70 -6.88 -6.55
CA VAL A 94 6.38 -7.82 -7.46
C VAL A 94 5.69 -7.87 -8.82
N PHE A 95 4.36 -8.07 -8.85
CA PHE A 95 3.62 -8.10 -10.11
C PHE A 95 3.58 -6.76 -10.84
N SER A 96 3.65 -5.64 -10.12
CA SER A 96 3.78 -4.31 -10.74
C SER A 96 5.11 -4.17 -11.48
N ILE A 97 6.22 -4.56 -10.83
CA ILE A 97 7.57 -4.54 -11.42
C ILE A 97 7.66 -5.48 -12.63
N MET A 98 7.10 -6.69 -12.53
CA MET A 98 7.10 -7.67 -13.63
C MET A 98 6.40 -7.16 -14.91
N GLN A 99 5.50 -6.18 -14.80
CA GLN A 99 4.79 -5.62 -15.96
C GLN A 99 5.47 -4.41 -16.60
N LYS A 100 6.51 -3.85 -15.96
CA LYS A 100 7.29 -2.71 -16.49
C LYS A 100 8.33 -3.15 -17.51
N THR A 101 8.95 -2.20 -18.22
CA THR A 101 10.13 -2.53 -19.04
C THR A 101 11.33 -2.90 -18.16
N VAL A 102 12.37 -3.48 -18.75
CA VAL A 102 13.58 -3.86 -17.99
C VAL A 102 14.21 -2.64 -17.33
N GLU A 103 14.33 -1.54 -18.06
CA GLU A 103 14.97 -0.32 -17.61
C GLU A 103 14.19 0.39 -16.49
N GLU A 104 12.87 0.31 -16.51
CA GLU A 104 12.02 0.86 -15.45
C GLU A 104 12.03 -0.01 -14.19
N ALA A 105 11.92 -1.33 -14.38
CA ALA A 105 11.95 -2.29 -13.29
C ALA A 105 13.30 -2.31 -12.56
N GLU A 106 14.43 -2.19 -13.27
CA GLU A 106 15.76 -2.10 -12.64
C GLU A 106 15.88 -0.90 -11.69
N LYS A 107 15.26 0.24 -12.04
CA LYS A 107 15.23 1.43 -11.17
C LYS A 107 14.41 1.20 -9.91
N ASP A 108 13.25 0.56 -10.03
CA ASP A 108 12.41 0.24 -8.89
C ASP A 108 13.10 -0.77 -7.96
N ILE A 109 13.75 -1.79 -8.55
CA ILE A 109 14.48 -2.83 -7.80
C ILE A 109 15.63 -2.22 -7.01
N ALA A 110 16.34 -1.24 -7.57
CA ALA A 110 17.42 -0.55 -6.87
C ALA A 110 16.96 0.12 -5.55
N GLY A 111 15.70 0.53 -5.47
CA GLY A 111 15.09 1.11 -4.26
C GLY A 111 14.39 0.10 -3.34
N LEU A 112 14.35 -1.17 -3.70
CA LEU A 112 13.59 -2.18 -2.96
C LEU A 112 14.38 -2.69 -1.75
N GLU A 113 13.75 -2.66 -0.57
CA GLU A 113 14.32 -3.16 0.70
C GLU A 113 13.69 -4.48 1.15
N ASP A 114 12.62 -4.90 0.48
CA ASP A 114 11.91 -6.14 0.79
C ASP A 114 12.62 -7.35 0.16
N GLU A 115 13.32 -8.12 1.00
CA GLU A 115 14.04 -9.33 0.59
C GLU A 115 13.11 -10.38 -0.05
N ASN A 116 11.88 -10.53 0.45
CA ASN A 116 10.93 -11.49 -0.12
C ASN A 116 10.53 -11.06 -1.53
N ALA A 117 10.37 -9.76 -1.77
CA ALA A 117 10.12 -9.23 -3.10
C ALA A 117 11.26 -9.55 -4.07
N LEU A 118 12.52 -9.39 -3.61
CA LEU A 118 13.72 -9.70 -4.41
C LEU A 118 13.82 -11.19 -4.73
N ILE A 119 13.56 -12.07 -3.76
CA ILE A 119 13.51 -13.53 -3.96
C ILE A 119 12.46 -13.88 -5.02
N LEU A 120 11.25 -13.31 -4.90
CA LEU A 120 10.16 -13.56 -5.83
C LEU A 120 10.48 -13.07 -7.25
N LEU A 121 11.06 -11.88 -7.40
CA LEU A 121 11.46 -11.34 -8.70
C LEU A 121 12.54 -12.18 -9.36
N ASN A 122 13.57 -12.58 -8.61
CA ASN A 122 14.64 -13.43 -9.13
C ASN A 122 14.13 -14.81 -9.59
N ALA A 123 13.19 -15.39 -8.84
CA ALA A 123 12.67 -16.72 -9.15
C ALA A 123 11.57 -16.74 -10.23
N ALA A 124 10.69 -15.72 -10.27
CA ALA A 124 9.48 -15.75 -11.09
C ALA A 124 9.57 -14.89 -12.36
N ASP A 125 10.41 -13.86 -12.41
CA ASP A 125 10.59 -13.07 -13.64
C ASP A 125 11.43 -13.86 -14.65
N SER A 126 11.00 -13.88 -15.91
CA SER A 126 11.69 -14.61 -16.98
C SER A 126 12.86 -13.84 -17.59
N ARG A 127 12.94 -12.52 -17.36
CA ARG A 127 13.90 -11.62 -17.99
C ARG A 127 15.19 -11.60 -17.19
N LYS A 128 16.30 -11.97 -17.82
CA LYS A 128 17.62 -12.06 -17.17
C LYS A 128 18.13 -10.75 -16.55
N GLY A 129 17.79 -9.61 -17.13
CA GLY A 129 18.11 -8.29 -16.54
C GLY A 129 17.48 -8.12 -15.16
N ILE A 130 16.21 -8.49 -15.02
CA ILE A 130 15.45 -8.40 -13.76
C ILE A 130 16.00 -9.36 -12.71
N GLN A 131 16.27 -10.61 -13.10
CA GLN A 131 16.85 -11.62 -12.20
C GLN A 131 18.18 -11.12 -11.61
N LYS A 132 19.07 -10.63 -12.48
CA LYS A 132 20.38 -10.10 -12.09
C LYS A 132 20.27 -8.87 -11.19
N ALA A 133 19.38 -7.93 -11.51
CA ALA A 133 19.16 -6.74 -10.69
C ALA A 133 18.64 -7.10 -9.29
N ALA A 134 17.72 -8.07 -9.19
CA ALA A 134 17.20 -8.53 -7.91
C ALA A 134 18.29 -9.23 -7.06
N GLU A 135 19.12 -10.08 -7.67
CA GLU A 135 20.25 -10.74 -7.01
C GLU A 135 21.32 -9.74 -6.52
N GLU A 136 21.67 -8.74 -7.35
CA GLU A 136 22.61 -7.68 -6.98
C GLU A 136 22.09 -6.87 -5.80
N ARG A 137 20.81 -6.46 -5.84
CA ARG A 137 20.19 -5.72 -4.74
C ARG A 137 20.13 -6.55 -3.46
N ALA A 138 19.77 -7.83 -3.54
CA ALA A 138 19.76 -8.71 -2.38
C ALA A 138 21.16 -8.86 -1.76
N THR A 139 22.19 -8.93 -2.59
CA THR A 139 23.59 -8.97 -2.12
C THR A 139 24.00 -7.67 -1.43
N GLN A 140 23.55 -6.52 -1.93
CA GLN A 140 23.80 -5.21 -1.31
C GLN A 140 23.13 -5.08 0.07
N LEU A 141 21.90 -5.58 0.24
CA LEU A 141 21.22 -5.55 1.54
C LEU A 141 21.90 -6.46 2.58
N ASN A 142 22.45 -7.60 2.13
CA ASN A 142 23.15 -8.55 2.99
C ASN A 142 24.57 -8.11 3.37
N LYS A 143 25.22 -7.28 2.55
CA LYS A 143 26.44 -6.56 2.94
C LYS A 143 26.01 -5.33 3.72
N GLY A 144 26.02 -5.39 5.05
CA GLY A 144 25.79 -4.23 5.91
C GLY A 144 26.64 -3.01 5.50
N PRO A 145 26.31 -1.79 5.97
CA PRO A 145 26.85 -0.54 5.44
C PRO A 145 28.37 -0.60 5.35
N GLU A 146 28.91 -0.36 4.15
CA GLU A 146 30.36 -0.28 3.94
C GLU A 146 30.93 0.73 4.95
N PRO A 147 31.99 0.35 5.70
CA PRO A 147 32.67 1.32 6.54
C PRO A 147 33.16 2.48 5.65
N PRO A 148 33.11 3.73 6.14
CA PRO A 148 33.50 4.88 5.34
C PRO A 148 34.90 4.65 4.77
N GLU A 149 35.03 4.86 3.46
CA GLU A 149 36.33 4.84 2.78
C GLU A 149 37.25 5.85 3.47
N ASP A 150 38.15 5.31 4.29
CA ASP A 150 39.22 6.05 4.93
C ASP A 150 40.16 6.49 3.80
N ASN A 151 39.99 7.72 3.33
CA ASN A 151 40.92 8.38 2.41
C ASN A 151 42.23 8.63 3.16
N ALA A 152 43.00 7.56 3.37
CA ALA A 152 44.39 7.62 3.76
C ALA A 152 45.22 8.01 2.52
N ASP A 153 45.14 9.27 2.10
CA ASP A 153 46.18 9.87 1.25
C ASP A 153 47.33 10.31 2.15
N ASN A 154 48.27 9.39 2.32
CA ASN A 154 49.47 9.53 3.10
C ASN A 154 50.53 10.25 2.27
N GLY A 155 50.66 11.57 2.49
CA GLY A 155 51.93 12.30 2.51
C GLY A 155 52.86 12.27 1.29
N GLU A 156 52.86 13.37 0.52
CA GLU A 156 54.09 13.87 -0.10
C GLU A 156 54.48 15.22 0.52
N VAL A 157 55.41 15.18 1.48
CA VAL A 157 56.14 16.37 1.93
C VAL A 157 57.13 16.73 0.83
N GLN A 158 56.84 17.78 0.06
CA GLN A 158 57.80 18.35 -0.88
C GLN A 158 58.89 19.10 -0.10
N GLU A 159 60.07 18.49 -0.02
CA GLU A 159 61.32 19.19 0.24
C GLU A 159 61.70 20.00 -1.01
N LYS A 160 61.62 21.33 -0.93
CA LYS A 160 62.34 22.25 -1.82
C LYS A 160 63.08 23.27 -0.98
N GLY A 161 64.42 23.19 -1.03
CA GLY A 161 65.32 23.99 -0.23
C GLY A 161 65.77 25.31 -0.85
N GLY A 162 66.75 25.91 -0.17
CA GLY A 162 67.81 26.71 -0.76
C GLY A 162 67.61 28.23 -0.79
N ALA A 163 68.18 28.92 0.20
CA ALA A 163 69.23 29.95 0.04
C ALA A 163 69.73 30.40 1.41
#